data_AF-A0A6M1PG31-F1
#
_entry.id   AF-A0A6M1PG31-F1
#
_cell.length_a   1.000
_cell.length_b   1.000
_cell.length_c   1.000
_cell.angle_alpha   90.00
_cell.angle_beta   90.00
_cell.angle_gamma   90.00
#
_symmetry.space_group_name_H-M   'P 1'
#
loop_
_entity.id
_entity.type
_entity.pdbx_description
1 polymer ?
#
loop_
_entity_poly.entity_id
_entity_poly.type
_entity_poly.pdbx_seq_one_letter_code
_entity_poly.pdbx_strand_id
1 'polypeptide(L)'
;MYHLGLLSEYLKNYMKTRLTYRADFWVEVISDLLFQVTNLIFIFVIFMHTNSLAGWSQNEVVFVYGFFMVPWGVFACFVNMWNFSERYIVKGEMDRILTRPAHNLFQIFLENVDPPSLIGSLIGLLIMAVSGLNMGLPFEWWTIPALILLTISASAIYMGIYTTLTALSFFSDAPTGIIPLMYNIQSYGRYPVTMYNRAIQVLLTWILPFAFVGVYPAGLFLQREEMTRMALLTPVMGAIFVSIGLFVWSRGVRRYKGAGS
;
A
#
# COMPACT_ATOMS: atom_id res chain seq x y z
N MET A 1 -7.02 22.14 -12.10
CA MET A 1 -8.46 22.24 -11.77
C MET A 1 -9.29 21.10 -12.36
N TYR A 2 -9.12 20.73 -13.64
CA TYR A 2 -9.84 19.63 -14.29
C TYR A 2 -9.75 18.26 -13.55
N HIS A 3 -8.54 17.79 -13.23
CA HIS A 3 -8.35 16.50 -12.54
C HIS A 3 -8.94 16.45 -11.12
N LEU A 4 -8.89 17.55 -10.38
CA LEU A 4 -9.50 17.66 -9.04
C LEU A 4 -11.04 17.64 -9.13
N GLY A 5 -11.61 18.28 -10.15
CA GLY A 5 -13.04 18.20 -10.44
C GLY A 5 -13.49 16.78 -10.75
N LEU A 6 -12.73 16.05 -11.57
CA LEU A 6 -12.99 14.64 -11.85
C LEU A 6 -12.96 13.80 -10.56
N LEU A 7 -11.93 13.95 -9.73
CA LEU A 7 -11.83 13.21 -8.47
C LEU A 7 -13.04 13.46 -7.56
N SER A 8 -13.49 14.72 -7.45
CA SER A 8 -14.70 15.07 -6.70
C SER A 8 -15.97 14.39 -7.23
N GLU A 9 -16.18 14.39 -8.55
CA GLU A 9 -17.36 13.77 -9.16
C GLU A 9 -17.36 12.23 -9.03
N TYR A 10 -16.20 11.58 -9.17
CA TYR A 10 -16.07 10.14 -8.94
C TYR A 10 -16.33 9.79 -7.47
N LEU A 11 -15.82 10.57 -6.52
CA LEU A 11 -16.12 10.39 -5.10
C LEU A 11 -17.62 10.58 -4.80
N LYS A 12 -18.28 11.58 -5.40
CA LYS A 12 -19.73 11.76 -5.24
C LYS A 12 -20.51 10.56 -5.78
N ASN A 13 -20.12 10.04 -6.94
CA ASN A 13 -20.75 8.85 -7.52
C ASN A 13 -20.51 7.61 -6.66
N TYR A 14 -19.29 7.41 -6.15
CA TYR A 14 -18.98 6.36 -5.19
C TYR A 14 -19.90 6.44 -3.98
N MET A 15 -20.02 7.63 -3.36
CA MET A 15 -20.88 7.84 -2.20
C MET A 15 -22.35 7.50 -2.50
N LYS A 16 -22.87 7.88 -3.68
CA LYS A 16 -24.23 7.53 -4.09
C LYS A 16 -24.43 6.02 -4.22
N THR A 17 -23.50 5.31 -4.85
CA THR A 17 -23.58 3.85 -5.01
C THR A 17 -23.51 3.13 -3.66
N ARG A 18 -22.64 3.60 -2.76
CA ARG A 18 -22.44 2.98 -1.43
C ARG A 18 -23.57 3.28 -0.46
N LEU A 19 -24.25 4.42 -0.58
CA LEU A 19 -25.46 4.72 0.19
C LEU A 19 -26.63 3.77 -0.11
N THR A 20 -26.63 3.14 -1.29
CA THR A 20 -27.59 2.10 -1.69
C THR A 20 -27.28 0.76 -1.02
N TYR A 21 -26.00 0.40 -0.88
CA TYR A 21 -25.53 -0.87 -0.29
C TYR A 21 -24.75 -0.63 1.01
N ARG A 22 -25.43 -0.08 2.02
CA ARG A 22 -24.79 0.30 3.31
C ARG A 22 -24.23 -0.90 4.08
N ALA A 23 -24.83 -2.08 3.91
CA ALA A 23 -24.37 -3.30 4.54
C ALA A 23 -22.98 -3.70 4.02
N ASP A 24 -22.78 -3.67 2.70
CA ASP A 24 -21.50 -4.02 2.06
C ASP A 24 -20.37 -3.14 2.56
N PHE A 25 -20.61 -1.84 2.75
CA PHE A 25 -19.64 -0.92 3.35
C PHE A 25 -19.18 -1.39 4.74
N TRP A 26 -20.13 -1.70 5.63
CA TRP A 26 -19.77 -2.12 6.99
C TRP A 26 -19.13 -3.51 7.02
N VAL A 27 -19.55 -4.41 6.14
CA VAL A 27 -18.92 -5.73 6.00
C VAL A 27 -17.47 -5.60 5.55
N GLU A 28 -17.17 -4.73 4.58
CA GLU A 28 -15.81 -4.44 4.12
C GLU A 28 -14.95 -3.87 5.24
N VAL A 29 -15.43 -2.80 5.91
CA VAL A 29 -14.73 -2.19 7.04
C VAL A 29 -14.46 -3.21 8.15
N ILE A 30 -15.47 -3.98 8.57
CA ILE A 30 -15.30 -4.97 9.64
C ILE A 30 -14.33 -6.07 9.22
N SER A 31 -14.38 -6.52 7.96
CA SER A 31 -13.47 -7.56 7.45
C SER A 31 -12.02 -7.08 7.47
N ASP A 32 -11.76 -5.85 7.03
CA ASP A 32 -10.43 -5.24 7.06
C ASP A 32 -9.91 -5.08 8.49
N LEU A 33 -10.78 -4.64 9.40
CA LEU A 33 -10.45 -4.49 10.82
C LEU A 33 -10.13 -5.83 11.46
N LEU A 34 -10.94 -6.86 11.21
CA LEU A 34 -10.69 -8.21 11.73
C LEU A 34 -9.36 -8.77 11.20
N PHE A 35 -9.05 -8.53 9.92
CA PHE A 35 -7.78 -8.92 9.35
C PHE A 35 -6.61 -8.20 10.05
N GLN A 36 -6.72 -6.88 10.27
CA GLN A 36 -5.69 -6.09 10.97
C GLN A 36 -5.53 -6.55 12.43
N VAL A 37 -6.63 -6.73 13.15
CA VAL A 37 -6.62 -7.22 14.54
C VAL A 37 -5.99 -8.61 14.62
N THR A 38 -6.28 -9.51 13.68
CA THR A 38 -5.67 -10.85 13.64
C THR A 38 -4.15 -10.78 13.47
N ASN A 39 -3.66 -9.90 12.60
CA ASN A 39 -2.23 -9.66 12.42
C ASN A 39 -1.58 -9.06 13.67
N LEU A 40 -2.28 -8.14 14.35
CA LEU A 40 -1.81 -7.55 15.61
C LEU A 40 -1.79 -8.57 16.76
N ILE A 41 -2.80 -9.43 16.87
CA ILE A 41 -2.85 -10.54 17.83
C ILE A 41 -1.64 -11.45 17.61
N PHE A 42 -1.30 -11.77 16.36
CA PHE A 42 -0.14 -12.60 16.06
C PHE A 42 1.17 -11.99 16.58
N ILE A 43 1.35 -10.66 16.47
CA ILE A 43 2.50 -9.96 17.07
C ILE A 43 2.51 -10.20 18.59
N PHE A 44 1.39 -9.99 19.28
CA PHE A 44 1.32 -10.21 20.73
C PHE A 44 1.56 -11.66 21.15
N VAL A 45 1.06 -12.63 20.37
CA VAL A 45 1.29 -14.05 20.62
C VAL A 45 2.76 -14.43 20.55
N ILE A 46 3.52 -13.85 19.61
CA ILE A 46 4.97 -14.04 19.56
C ILE A 46 5.62 -13.52 20.85
N PHE A 47 5.27 -12.30 21.28
CA PHE A 47 5.85 -11.67 22.47
C PHE A 47 5.39 -12.30 23.80
N MET A 48 4.35 -13.14 23.81
CA MET A 48 4.07 -14.01 24.96
C MET A 48 5.13 -15.09 25.17
N HIS A 49 5.91 -15.43 24.13
CA HIS A 49 6.93 -16.48 24.16
C HIS A 49 8.37 -15.94 24.05
N THR A 50 8.55 -14.65 23.76
CA THR A 50 9.87 -13.99 23.71
C THR A 50 9.80 -12.55 24.20
N ASN A 51 10.83 -12.12 24.95
CA ASN A 51 10.93 -10.73 25.41
C ASN A 51 11.46 -9.77 24.33
N SER A 52 12.17 -10.30 23.33
CA SER A 52 12.69 -9.51 22.22
C SER A 52 12.75 -10.33 20.94
N LEU A 53 12.73 -9.62 19.81
CA LEU A 53 12.66 -10.21 18.49
C LEU A 53 13.77 -9.63 17.62
N ALA A 54 14.91 -10.33 17.54
CA ALA A 54 16.12 -9.84 16.88
C ALA A 54 16.54 -8.41 17.34
N GLY A 55 16.42 -8.15 18.65
CA GLY A 55 16.73 -6.85 19.25
C GLY A 55 15.59 -5.82 19.21
N TRP A 56 14.38 -6.22 18.81
CA TRP A 56 13.19 -5.38 18.83
C TRP A 56 12.28 -5.74 20.00
N SER A 57 11.81 -4.71 20.71
CA SER A 57 10.78 -4.83 21.74
C SER A 57 9.39 -4.91 21.13
N GLN A 58 8.42 -5.37 21.93
CA GLN A 58 7.02 -5.46 21.50
C GLN A 58 6.47 -4.13 20.98
N ASN A 59 6.72 -3.03 21.69
CA ASN A 59 6.22 -1.71 21.31
C ASN A 59 6.85 -1.21 19.99
N GLU A 60 8.13 -1.50 19.73
CA GLU A 60 8.77 -1.13 18.47
C GLU A 60 8.15 -1.91 17.29
N VAL A 61 7.90 -3.21 17.44
CA VAL A 61 7.26 -4.02 16.38
C VAL A 61 5.82 -3.56 16.13
N VAL A 62 5.06 -3.25 17.19
CA VAL A 62 3.71 -2.69 17.08
C VAL A 62 3.72 -1.32 16.39
N PHE A 63 4.72 -0.48 16.67
CA PHE A 63 4.90 0.80 16.00
C PHE A 63 5.18 0.63 14.50
N VAL A 64 6.07 -0.30 14.14
CA VAL A 64 6.34 -0.65 12.73
C VAL A 64 5.08 -1.13 12.03
N TYR A 65 4.29 -1.98 12.68
CA TYR A 65 3.02 -2.47 12.15
C TYR A 65 2.02 -1.32 11.94
N GLY A 66 1.92 -0.40 12.91
CA GLY A 66 1.11 0.80 12.79
C GLY A 66 1.53 1.65 11.58
N PHE A 67 2.83 1.91 11.41
CA PHE A 67 3.33 2.64 10.23
C PHE A 67 3.00 1.88 8.95
N PHE A 68 3.21 0.57 8.87
CA PHE A 68 2.93 -0.24 7.68
C PHE A 68 1.48 -0.13 7.19
N MET A 69 0.51 0.02 8.12
CA MET A 69 -0.91 0.20 7.79
C MET A 69 -1.21 1.55 7.16
N VAL A 70 -0.49 2.62 7.53
CA VAL A 70 -0.77 3.98 7.06
C VAL A 70 -0.62 4.13 5.54
N PRO A 71 0.55 3.86 4.91
CA PRO A 71 0.70 3.96 3.46
C PRO A 71 -0.08 2.86 2.73
N TRP A 72 -0.33 1.72 3.38
CA TRP A 72 -1.18 0.68 2.80
C TRP A 72 -2.61 1.17 2.58
N GLY A 73 -3.25 1.75 3.59
CA GLY A 73 -4.61 2.27 3.43
C GLY A 73 -4.70 3.44 2.46
N VAL A 74 -3.66 4.29 2.37
CA VAL A 74 -3.57 5.35 1.34
C VAL A 74 -3.48 4.74 -0.06
N PHE A 75 -2.60 3.77 -0.26
CA PHE A 75 -2.49 3.05 -1.53
C PHE A 75 -3.82 2.35 -1.89
N ALA A 76 -4.39 1.59 -0.96
CA ALA A 76 -5.62 0.83 -1.16
C ALA A 76 -6.81 1.75 -1.48
N CYS A 77 -6.87 2.93 -0.87
CA CYS A 77 -7.93 3.90 -1.15
C CYS A 77 -7.86 4.48 -2.57
N PHE A 78 -6.67 4.83 -3.07
CA PHE A 78 -6.57 5.63 -4.30
C PHE A 78 -6.10 4.86 -5.53
N VAL A 79 -5.44 3.72 -5.34
CA VAL A 79 -4.69 3.05 -6.41
C VAL A 79 -5.16 1.62 -6.62
N ASN A 80 -5.91 1.00 -5.69
CA ASN A 80 -6.22 -0.42 -5.73
C ASN A 80 -6.77 -0.90 -7.09
N MET A 81 -6.10 -1.92 -7.65
CA MET A 81 -6.41 -2.49 -8.98
C MET A 81 -6.68 -4.01 -8.89
N TRP A 82 -7.12 -4.52 -7.74
CA TRP A 82 -7.28 -5.96 -7.51
C TRP A 82 -8.08 -6.67 -8.61
N ASN A 83 -9.19 -6.08 -9.05
CA ASN A 83 -10.07 -6.65 -10.07
C ASN A 83 -9.70 -6.25 -11.52
N PHE A 84 -8.48 -5.75 -11.75
CA PHE A 84 -8.15 -5.15 -13.03
C PHE A 84 -8.23 -6.12 -14.21
N SER A 85 -7.62 -7.30 -14.08
CA SER A 85 -7.58 -8.30 -15.16
C SER A 85 -9.00 -8.72 -15.55
N GLU A 86 -9.83 -9.09 -14.57
CA GLU A 86 -11.21 -9.50 -14.85
C GLU A 86 -12.05 -8.36 -15.46
N ARG A 87 -11.99 -7.16 -14.87
CA ARG A 87 -12.88 -6.06 -15.25
C ARG A 87 -12.46 -5.36 -16.53
N TYR A 88 -11.19 -5.03 -16.67
CA TYR A 88 -10.73 -4.20 -17.79
C TYR A 88 -10.23 -5.03 -18.96
N ILE A 89 -9.61 -6.19 -18.72
CA ILE A 89 -9.12 -7.07 -19.78
C ILE A 89 -10.21 -8.04 -20.23
N VAL A 90 -10.67 -8.93 -19.34
CA VAL A 90 -11.60 -10.01 -19.73
C VAL A 90 -12.98 -9.48 -20.10
N LYS A 91 -13.56 -8.56 -19.31
CA LYS A 91 -14.85 -7.92 -19.64
C LYS A 91 -14.73 -6.77 -20.65
N GLY A 92 -13.52 -6.41 -21.08
CA GLY A 92 -13.27 -5.39 -22.11
C GLY A 92 -13.59 -3.95 -21.70
N GLU A 93 -13.75 -3.64 -20.41
CA GLU A 93 -14.02 -2.24 -19.98
C GLU A 93 -12.86 -1.28 -20.31
N MET A 94 -11.67 -1.80 -20.61
CA MET A 94 -10.53 -0.99 -21.05
C MET A 94 -10.82 -0.22 -22.35
N ASP A 95 -11.66 -0.77 -23.25
CA ASP A 95 -12.05 -0.09 -24.49
C ASP A 95 -12.70 1.26 -24.18
N ARG A 96 -13.62 1.28 -23.20
CA ARG A 96 -14.28 2.50 -22.71
C ARG A 96 -13.27 3.49 -22.12
N ILE A 97 -12.29 3.01 -21.35
CA ILE A 97 -11.27 3.87 -20.75
C ILE A 97 -10.41 4.57 -21.81
N LEU A 98 -10.03 3.84 -22.87
CA LEU A 98 -9.19 4.36 -23.94
C LEU A 98 -9.89 5.39 -24.85
N THR A 99 -11.22 5.36 -24.94
CA THR A 99 -11.99 6.37 -25.69
C THR A 99 -12.15 7.72 -24.97
N ARG A 100 -11.91 7.77 -23.65
CA ARG A 100 -12.08 8.98 -22.85
C ARG A 100 -10.82 9.86 -22.85
N PRO A 101 -10.95 11.19 -22.78
CA PRO A 101 -9.82 12.12 -22.95
C PRO A 101 -8.84 12.17 -21.77
N ALA A 102 -9.22 11.65 -20.59
CA ALA A 102 -8.35 11.64 -19.42
C ALA A 102 -7.29 10.51 -19.52
N HIS A 103 -6.16 10.64 -18.83
CA HIS A 103 -5.14 9.59 -18.85
C HIS A 103 -5.69 8.27 -18.31
N ASN A 104 -5.55 7.17 -19.07
CA ASN A 104 -6.17 5.88 -18.80
C ASN A 104 -5.94 5.36 -17.36
N LEU A 105 -4.70 5.38 -16.87
CA LEU A 105 -4.36 4.91 -15.52
C LEU A 105 -5.07 5.73 -14.44
N PHE A 106 -5.13 7.06 -14.62
CA PHE A 106 -5.79 7.94 -13.67
C PHE A 106 -7.30 7.71 -13.64
N GLN A 107 -7.93 7.44 -14.80
CA GLN A 107 -9.33 7.04 -14.84
C GLN A 107 -9.60 5.75 -14.09
N ILE A 108 -8.72 4.75 -14.24
CA ILE A 108 -8.86 3.47 -13.55
C ILE A 108 -8.72 3.66 -12.04
N PHE A 109 -7.75 4.46 -11.59
CA PHE A 109 -7.64 4.81 -10.17
C PHE A 109 -8.92 5.45 -9.64
N LEU A 110 -9.48 6.42 -10.36
CA LEU A 110 -10.73 7.08 -9.98
C LEU A 110 -11.94 6.12 -9.93
N GLU A 111 -12.01 5.15 -10.83
CA GLU A 111 -13.08 4.16 -10.87
C GLU A 111 -13.00 3.10 -9.76
N ASN A 112 -11.85 2.95 -9.13
CA ASN A 112 -11.61 1.96 -8.07
C ASN A 112 -11.23 2.63 -6.73
N VAL A 113 -11.57 3.91 -6.55
CA VAL A 113 -11.37 4.60 -5.27
C VAL A 113 -12.18 3.91 -4.18
N ASP A 114 -11.52 3.58 -3.08
CA ASP A 114 -12.11 2.92 -1.92
C ASP A 114 -11.78 3.66 -0.59
N PRO A 115 -12.54 4.71 -0.24
CA PRO A 115 -12.35 5.45 1.02
C PRO A 115 -12.37 4.62 2.32
N PRO A 116 -13.16 3.54 2.48
CA PRO A 116 -13.09 2.64 3.64
C PRO A 116 -11.67 2.20 4.01
N SER A 117 -10.83 1.92 3.01
CA SER A 117 -9.43 1.54 3.21
C SER A 117 -8.63 2.53 4.08
N LEU A 118 -9.01 3.83 4.11
CA LEU A 118 -8.36 4.84 4.95
C LEU A 118 -8.61 4.63 6.45
N ILE A 119 -9.65 3.90 6.84
CA ILE A 119 -9.90 3.54 8.25
C ILE A 119 -8.72 2.74 8.78
N GLY A 120 -8.14 1.85 7.97
CA GLY A 120 -6.91 1.13 8.30
C GLY A 120 -5.74 2.07 8.56
N SER A 121 -5.58 3.13 7.76
CA SER A 121 -4.54 4.15 8.00
C SER A 121 -4.77 4.91 9.30
N LEU A 122 -6.01 5.28 9.62
CA LEU A 122 -6.34 5.96 10.88
C LEU A 122 -6.02 5.09 12.10
N ILE A 123 -6.29 3.79 12.02
CA ILE A 123 -5.94 2.83 13.07
C ILE A 123 -4.44 2.64 13.15
N GLY A 124 -3.74 2.58 12.02
CA GLY A 124 -2.28 2.54 11.99
C GLY A 124 -1.67 3.74 12.74
N LEU A 125 -2.19 4.94 12.50
CA LEU A 125 -1.78 6.15 13.22
C LEU A 125 -2.07 6.07 14.72
N LEU A 126 -3.23 5.54 15.11
CA LEU A 126 -3.58 5.33 16.52
C LEU A 126 -2.61 4.34 17.19
N ILE A 127 -2.30 3.22 16.52
CA ILE A 127 -1.35 2.22 16.99
C ILE A 127 0.05 2.85 17.17
N MET A 128 0.51 3.63 16.19
CA MET A 128 1.77 4.36 16.28
C MET A 128 1.78 5.35 17.46
N ALA A 129 0.70 6.10 17.65
CA ALA A 129 0.61 7.07 18.75
C ALA A 129 0.68 6.37 20.12
N VAL A 130 -0.11 5.30 20.33
CA VAL A 130 -0.13 4.55 21.59
C VAL A 130 1.21 3.89 21.87
N SER A 131 1.78 3.19 20.88
CA SER A 131 3.08 2.52 21.05
C SER A 131 4.22 3.52 21.26
N GLY A 132 4.21 4.65 20.55
CA GLY A 132 5.18 5.73 20.72
C GLY A 132 5.13 6.37 22.10
N LEU A 133 3.92 6.62 22.63
CA LEU A 133 3.73 7.13 24.00
C LEU A 133 4.23 6.14 25.04
N ASN A 134 3.97 4.83 24.88
CA ASN A 134 4.46 3.80 25.79
C ASN A 134 5.99 3.69 25.81
N MET A 135 6.67 4.04 24.71
CA MET A 135 8.13 4.08 24.62
C MET A 135 8.72 5.44 25.05
N GLY A 136 7.89 6.45 25.29
CA GLY A 136 8.36 7.81 25.59
C GLY A 136 9.07 8.48 24.42
N LEU A 137 8.69 8.14 23.17
CA LEU A 137 9.29 8.77 21.99
C LEU A 137 9.01 10.28 21.97
N PRO A 138 10.03 11.12 21.70
CA PRO A 138 9.82 12.56 21.63
C PRO A 138 8.98 12.91 20.40
N PHE A 139 8.03 13.82 20.59
CA PHE A 139 7.27 14.40 19.49
C PHE A 139 7.90 15.74 19.09
N GLU A 140 8.62 15.74 17.98
CA GLU A 140 9.38 16.89 17.49
C GLU A 140 8.67 17.57 16.31
N TRP A 141 9.08 18.80 16.01
CA TRP A 141 8.49 19.60 14.92
C TRP A 141 8.59 18.92 13.53
N TRP A 142 9.58 18.05 13.33
CA TRP A 142 9.81 17.31 12.09
C TRP A 142 8.99 16.02 11.99
N THR A 143 8.42 15.52 13.09
CA THR A 143 7.73 14.22 13.13
C THR A 143 6.58 14.17 12.13
N ILE A 144 5.72 15.19 12.09
CA ILE A 144 4.57 15.24 11.18
C ILE A 144 5.00 15.42 9.70
N PRO A 145 5.88 16.39 9.34
CA PRO A 145 6.40 16.48 7.98
C PRO A 145 7.05 15.19 7.47
N ALA A 146 7.88 14.54 8.30
CA ALA A 146 8.52 13.27 7.96
C ALA A 146 7.50 12.16 7.77
N LEU A 147 6.48 12.07 8.64
CA LEU A 147 5.42 11.07 8.56
C LEU A 147 4.66 11.21 7.24
N ILE A 148 4.29 12.44 6.85
CA ILE A 148 3.58 12.70 5.59
C ILE A 148 4.47 12.30 4.39
N LEU A 149 5.71 12.78 4.36
CA LEU A 149 6.64 12.50 3.26
C LEU A 149 6.89 11.00 3.09
N LEU A 150 7.17 10.30 4.19
CA LEU A 150 7.45 8.86 4.17
C LEU A 150 6.22 8.05 3.84
N THR A 151 5.03 8.45 4.31
CA THR A 151 3.76 7.80 3.95
C THR A 151 3.48 7.93 2.45
N ILE A 152 3.64 9.13 1.88
CA ILE A 152 3.46 9.35 0.44
C ILE A 152 4.48 8.53 -0.35
N SER A 153 5.74 8.50 0.10
CA SER A 153 6.82 7.75 -0.55
C SER A 153 6.57 6.23 -0.51
N ALA A 154 6.15 5.69 0.64
CA ALA A 154 5.77 4.28 0.79
C ALA A 154 4.54 3.93 -0.06
N SER A 155 3.54 4.80 -0.11
CA SER A 155 2.36 4.63 -0.98
C SER A 155 2.75 4.64 -2.46
N ALA A 156 3.72 5.47 -2.84
CA ALA A 156 4.30 5.51 -4.18
C ALA A 156 5.03 4.21 -4.53
N ILE A 157 5.76 3.60 -3.59
CA ILE A 157 6.37 2.27 -3.79
C ILE A 157 5.28 1.23 -4.09
N TYR A 158 4.23 1.15 -3.26
CA TYR A 158 3.10 0.26 -3.51
C TYR A 158 2.47 0.50 -4.89
N MET A 159 2.20 1.76 -5.23
CA MET A 159 1.66 2.16 -6.53
C MET A 159 2.56 1.65 -7.68
N GLY A 160 3.86 1.88 -7.60
CA GLY A 160 4.81 1.45 -8.62
C GLY A 160 4.82 -0.06 -8.84
N ILE A 161 4.91 -0.83 -7.74
CA ILE A 161 4.89 -2.30 -7.77
C ILE A 161 3.58 -2.80 -8.37
N TYR A 162 2.45 -2.42 -7.78
CA TYR A 162 1.15 -2.95 -8.20
C TYR A 162 0.73 -2.48 -9.58
N THR A 163 1.10 -1.27 -10.01
CA THR A 163 0.88 -0.82 -11.40
C THR A 163 1.71 -1.67 -12.36
N THR A 164 2.98 -1.97 -12.02
CA THR A 164 3.84 -2.84 -12.84
C THR A 164 3.22 -4.23 -13.01
N LEU A 165 2.80 -4.85 -11.90
CA LEU A 165 2.21 -6.19 -11.91
C LEU A 165 0.89 -6.22 -12.68
N THR A 166 0.06 -5.19 -12.49
CA THR A 166 -1.22 -5.05 -13.19
C THR A 166 -1.00 -4.90 -14.69
N ALA A 167 0.00 -4.11 -15.11
CA ALA A 167 0.35 -3.92 -16.51
C ALA A 167 0.81 -5.21 -17.21
N LEU A 168 1.31 -6.22 -16.48
CA LEU A 168 1.62 -7.52 -17.07
C LEU A 168 0.37 -8.25 -17.58
N SER A 169 -0.81 -7.93 -17.07
CA SER A 169 -2.09 -8.49 -17.56
C SER A 169 -2.39 -8.06 -19.00
N PHE A 170 -1.77 -6.99 -19.52
CA PHE A 170 -1.88 -6.65 -20.95
C PHE A 170 -1.14 -7.64 -21.87
N PHE A 171 -0.34 -8.55 -21.29
CA PHE A 171 0.47 -9.52 -22.02
C PHE A 171 -0.01 -10.97 -21.81
N SER A 172 -1.02 -11.18 -20.97
CA SER A 172 -1.50 -12.51 -20.59
C SER A 172 -3.01 -12.49 -20.40
N ASP A 173 -3.70 -13.48 -20.98
CA ASP A 173 -5.15 -13.64 -20.88
C ASP A 173 -5.59 -14.33 -19.56
N ALA A 174 -4.66 -14.53 -18.62
CA ALA A 174 -4.96 -15.19 -17.35
C ALA A 174 -5.76 -14.26 -16.41
N PRO A 175 -6.93 -14.71 -15.90
CA PRO A 175 -7.77 -13.89 -15.02
C PRO A 175 -7.11 -13.60 -13.66
N THR A 176 -6.25 -14.51 -13.17
CA THR A 176 -5.48 -14.33 -11.94
C THR A 176 -3.98 -14.28 -12.24
N GLY A 177 -3.40 -13.09 -12.13
CA GLY A 177 -1.96 -12.89 -12.27
C GLY A 177 -1.18 -13.21 -10.99
N ILE A 178 0.05 -12.70 -10.92
CA ILE A 178 0.97 -12.86 -9.78
C ILE A 178 0.66 -11.93 -8.59
N ILE A 179 -0.43 -11.17 -8.66
CA ILE A 179 -0.82 -10.18 -7.63
C ILE A 179 -1.04 -10.86 -6.27
N PRO A 180 -1.81 -11.96 -6.11
CA PRO A 180 -2.02 -12.58 -4.80
C PRO A 180 -0.71 -13.06 -4.14
N LEU A 181 0.24 -13.55 -4.92
CA LEU A 181 1.58 -13.90 -4.43
C LEU A 181 2.28 -12.66 -3.84
N MET A 182 2.17 -11.51 -4.51
CA MET A 182 2.80 -10.28 -4.05
C MET A 182 2.20 -9.75 -2.73
N TYR A 183 0.89 -9.89 -2.54
CA TYR A 183 0.24 -9.57 -1.24
C TYR A 183 0.78 -10.44 -0.10
N ASN A 184 1.11 -11.70 -0.36
CA ASN A 184 1.76 -12.55 0.63
C ASN A 184 3.19 -12.10 0.91
N ILE A 185 3.96 -11.71 -0.11
CA ILE A 185 5.34 -11.24 0.08
C ILE A 185 5.39 -9.89 0.80
N GLN A 186 4.50 -8.95 0.50
CA GLN A 186 4.50 -7.65 1.18
C GLN A 186 4.25 -7.78 2.69
N SER A 187 3.53 -8.82 3.10
CA SER A 187 3.23 -9.08 4.50
C SER A 187 4.48 -9.25 5.36
N TYR A 188 5.62 -9.59 4.75
CA TYR A 188 6.91 -9.65 5.45
C TYR A 188 7.46 -8.26 5.82
N GLY A 189 7.05 -7.20 5.11
CA GLY A 189 7.45 -5.82 5.35
C GLY A 189 6.89 -5.19 6.64
N ARG A 190 5.99 -5.90 7.34
CA ARG A 190 5.42 -5.47 8.62
C ARG A 190 6.22 -5.92 9.85
N TYR A 191 7.22 -6.78 9.66
CA TYR A 191 8.11 -7.25 10.72
C TYR A 191 9.54 -6.75 10.47
N PRO A 192 10.35 -6.57 11.53
CA PRO A 192 11.72 -6.12 11.39
C PRO A 192 12.55 -6.98 10.43
N VAL A 193 13.16 -6.34 9.43
CA VAL A 193 13.94 -7.04 8.39
C VAL A 193 15.12 -7.82 8.96
N THR A 194 15.65 -7.41 10.12
CA THR A 194 16.78 -8.05 10.80
C THR A 194 16.47 -9.46 11.29
N MET A 195 15.19 -9.83 11.41
CA MET A 195 14.77 -11.18 11.76
C MET A 195 14.97 -12.20 10.63
N TYR A 196 14.97 -11.72 9.39
CA TYR A 196 15.05 -12.59 8.24
C TYR A 196 16.50 -12.90 7.88
N ASN A 197 16.70 -14.01 7.18
CA ASN A 197 18.01 -14.32 6.61
C ASN A 197 18.44 -13.26 5.57
N ARG A 198 19.72 -13.28 5.20
CA ARG A 198 20.29 -12.28 4.30
C ARG A 198 19.62 -12.24 2.92
N ALA A 199 19.17 -13.39 2.40
CA ALA A 199 18.50 -13.48 1.11
C ALA A 199 17.14 -12.74 1.11
N ILE A 200 16.33 -12.97 2.14
CA ILE A 200 15.04 -12.30 2.32
C ILE A 200 15.23 -10.80 2.57
N GLN A 201 16.25 -10.41 3.34
CA GLN A 201 16.59 -8.99 3.51
C GLN A 201 16.88 -8.31 2.16
N VAL A 202 17.70 -8.94 1.31
CA VAL A 202 18.01 -8.38 -0.03
C VAL A 202 16.77 -8.30 -0.90
N LEU A 203 15.92 -9.33 -0.88
CA LEU A 203 14.65 -9.34 -1.62
C LEU A 203 13.74 -8.18 -1.20
N LEU A 204 13.51 -8.03 0.11
CA LEU A 204 12.58 -7.05 0.66
C LEU A 204 13.13 -5.62 0.61
N THR A 205 14.45 -5.43 0.59
CA THR A 205 15.06 -4.10 0.53
C THR A 205 15.28 -3.63 -0.91
N TRP A 206 15.83 -4.48 -1.78
CA TRP A 206 16.34 -4.04 -3.07
C TRP A 206 15.50 -4.48 -4.27
N ILE A 207 14.83 -5.64 -4.20
CA ILE A 207 14.08 -6.19 -5.34
C ILE A 207 12.61 -5.74 -5.29
N LEU A 208 11.95 -5.87 -4.14
CA LEU A 208 10.52 -5.55 -3.96
C LEU A 208 10.25 -4.35 -3.02
N PRO A 209 11.27 -3.56 -2.66
CA PRO A 209 11.34 -2.61 -1.53
C PRO A 209 10.29 -2.64 -0.39
N PHE A 210 9.70 -3.77 -0.02
CA PHE A 210 8.71 -3.82 1.06
C PHE A 210 9.29 -3.50 2.45
N ALA A 211 10.60 -3.43 2.61
CA ALA A 211 11.22 -2.88 3.81
C ALA A 211 11.04 -1.34 3.91
N PHE A 212 10.97 -0.65 2.77
CA PHE A 212 10.79 0.80 2.68
C PHE A 212 9.34 1.27 2.86
N VAL A 213 8.37 0.36 2.87
CA VAL A 213 6.96 0.71 3.12
C VAL A 213 6.55 0.58 4.59
N GLY A 214 7.43 0.04 5.43
CA GLY A 214 7.15 -0.24 6.84
C GLY A 214 8.36 0.03 7.73
N VAL A 215 9.27 -0.92 7.76
CA VAL A 215 10.37 -1.02 8.74
C VAL A 215 11.32 0.17 8.70
N TYR A 216 11.85 0.55 7.52
CA TYR A 216 12.84 1.63 7.46
C TYR A 216 12.25 3.00 7.83
N PRO A 217 11.10 3.44 7.27
CA PRO A 217 10.45 4.66 7.73
C PRO A 217 10.15 4.67 9.23
N ALA A 218 9.63 3.55 9.77
CA ALA A 218 9.36 3.44 11.20
C ALA A 218 10.63 3.58 12.04
N GLY A 219 11.75 3.02 11.57
CA GLY A 219 13.07 3.13 12.21
C GLY A 219 13.54 4.57 12.44
N LEU A 220 13.14 5.53 11.58
CA LEU A 220 13.44 6.95 11.80
C LEU A 220 12.79 7.49 13.08
N PHE A 221 11.51 7.17 13.30
CA PHE A 221 10.77 7.62 14.48
C PHE A 221 11.18 6.88 15.75
N LEU A 222 11.63 5.63 15.60
CA LEU A 222 12.18 4.82 16.69
C LEU A 222 13.61 5.21 17.06
N GLN A 223 14.18 6.25 16.43
CA GLN A 223 15.54 6.74 16.68
C GLN A 223 16.63 5.67 16.49
N ARG A 224 16.41 4.73 15.56
CA ARG A 224 17.40 3.70 15.21
C ARG A 224 18.37 4.24 14.17
N GLU A 225 19.55 4.67 14.63
CA GLU A 225 20.58 5.30 13.80
C GLU A 225 20.97 4.46 12.58
N GLU A 226 21.02 3.14 12.72
CA GLU A 226 21.36 2.22 11.64
C GLU A 226 20.32 2.21 10.50
N MET A 227 19.09 2.66 10.77
CA MET A 227 17.97 2.70 9.81
C MET A 227 17.71 4.09 9.25
N THR A 228 18.18 5.16 9.90
CA THR A 228 17.94 6.56 9.48
C THR A 228 18.32 6.81 8.01
N ARG A 229 19.48 6.31 7.57
CA ARG A 229 19.92 6.47 6.17
C ARG A 229 18.97 5.78 5.20
N MET A 230 18.50 4.58 5.55
CA MET A 230 17.53 3.84 4.72
C MET A 230 16.16 4.54 4.73
N ALA A 231 15.72 5.06 5.86
CA ALA A 231 14.47 5.81 5.94
C ALA A 231 14.47 7.01 4.97
N LEU A 232 15.57 7.77 4.93
CA LEU A 232 15.74 8.92 4.02
C LEU A 232 15.83 8.53 2.53
N LEU A 233 16.14 7.27 2.21
CA LEU A 233 16.11 6.75 0.85
C LEU A 233 14.70 6.35 0.38
N THR A 234 13.70 6.29 1.27
CA THR A 234 12.31 5.94 0.93
C THR A 234 11.72 6.79 -0.20
N PRO A 235 11.88 8.13 -0.24
CA PRO A 235 11.41 8.94 -1.36
C PRO A 235 12.08 8.60 -2.70
N VAL A 236 13.37 8.26 -2.67
CA VAL A 236 14.12 7.85 -3.87
C VAL A 236 13.58 6.51 -4.39
N MET A 237 13.37 5.53 -3.51
CA MET A 237 12.78 4.25 -3.88
C MET A 237 11.36 4.41 -4.41
N GLY A 238 10.55 5.29 -3.80
CA GLY A 238 9.23 5.66 -4.31
C GLY A 238 9.29 6.22 -5.73
N ALA A 239 10.17 7.18 -6.00
CA ALA A 239 10.34 7.75 -7.32
C ALA A 239 10.79 6.71 -8.37
N ILE A 240 11.71 5.82 -8.01
CA ILE A 240 12.18 4.74 -8.90
C ILE A 240 11.02 3.81 -9.26
N PHE A 241 10.29 3.28 -8.27
CA PHE A 241 9.26 2.28 -8.51
C PHE A 241 8.03 2.85 -9.21
N VAL A 242 7.63 4.10 -8.89
CA VAL A 242 6.58 4.78 -9.67
C VAL A 242 7.01 4.95 -11.12
N SER A 243 8.25 5.37 -11.37
CA SER A 243 8.76 5.54 -12.73
C SER A 243 8.74 4.22 -13.52
N ILE A 244 9.14 3.12 -12.89
CA ILE A 244 9.06 1.77 -13.47
C ILE A 244 7.60 1.41 -13.77
N GLY A 245 6.70 1.58 -12.80
CA GLY A 245 5.27 1.27 -12.96
C GLY A 245 4.63 2.04 -14.11
N LEU A 246 4.85 3.36 -14.19
CA LEU A 246 4.34 4.19 -15.27
C LEU A 246 4.93 3.80 -16.63
N PHE A 247 6.22 3.49 -16.67
CA PHE A 247 6.88 3.04 -17.90
C PHE A 247 6.29 1.72 -18.40
N VAL A 248 6.21 0.70 -17.55
CA VAL A 248 5.67 -0.61 -17.90
C VAL A 248 4.20 -0.50 -18.29
N TRP A 249 3.42 0.29 -17.55
CA TRP A 249 2.02 0.60 -17.89
C TRP A 249 1.88 1.18 -19.30
N SER A 250 2.65 2.23 -19.61
CA SER A 250 2.59 2.89 -20.91
C SER A 250 2.93 1.94 -22.07
N ARG A 251 3.82 0.96 -21.84
CA ARG A 251 4.16 -0.09 -22.81
C ARG A 251 3.11 -1.18 -22.90
N GLY A 252 2.50 -1.56 -21.78
CA GLY A 252 1.43 -2.55 -21.69
C GLY A 252 0.18 -2.10 -22.43
N VAL A 253 -0.28 -0.87 -22.18
CA VAL A 253 -1.48 -0.31 -22.84
C VAL A 253 -1.36 -0.34 -24.38
N ARG A 254 -0.17 -0.09 -24.94
CA ARG A 254 0.05 -0.13 -26.40
C ARG A 254 -0.10 -1.52 -27.02
N ARG A 255 -0.04 -2.58 -26.21
CA ARG A 255 -0.22 -3.97 -26.64
C ARG A 255 -1.63 -4.49 -26.44
N TYR A 256 -2.48 -3.75 -25.74
CA TYR A 256 -3.86 -4.15 -25.53
C TYR A 256 -4.57 -4.33 -26.88
N LYS A 257 -5.05 -5.55 -27.12
CA LYS A 257 -5.91 -5.92 -28.24
C LYS A 257 -7.31 -6.07 -27.64
N GLY A 258 -8.28 -5.31 -28.14
CA GLY A 258 -9.62 -5.26 -27.53
C GLY A 258 -10.26 -6.64 -27.36
N ALA A 259 -11.22 -6.77 -26.44
CA ALA A 259 -11.83 -8.05 -26.05
C ALA A 259 -12.60 -8.79 -27.17
N GLY A 260 -12.59 -8.28 -28.41
CA GLY A 260 -13.25 -8.85 -29.58
C GLY A 260 -12.32 -9.28 -30.73
N SER A 261 -11.00 -9.33 -30.53
CA SER A 261 -10.02 -9.79 -31.56
C SER A 261 -9.31 -11.07 -31.19
#